data_AF-A0A251V0U3-F1
#
_entry.id   AF-A0A251V0U3-F1
#
_cell.length_a   1.000
_cell.length_b   1.000
_cell.length_c   1.000
_cell.angle_alpha   90.00
_cell.angle_beta   90.00
_cell.angle_gamma   90.00
#
_symmetry.space_group_name_H-M   'P 1'
#
loop_
_entity.id
_entity.type
_entity.pdbx_description
1 polymer ?
#
loop_
_entity_poly.entity_id
_entity_poly.type
_entity_poly.pdbx_seq_one_letter_code
_entity_poly.pdbx_strand_id
1 'polypeptide(L)'
;MQNTVAILDAAMPPPSMTGKRFQQPLLGNLHPLTPETAHDVDDSQAIETLMVHGALGAGEKEVSVSEVREAVETEYENTSSTRPRFSHLSVSHCPLPIPLPFPSIFNNLVGRRGDLLSNCPTVSESPSRRGPLDVHSIPMAARLRSTTAVLPFLENRLGYIRKFGIERGSIGANVLTSWGFGREEIEDIGENLSKMVLALNPQQDYSSDDSD
;
A
#
# COMPACT_ATOMS: atom_id res chain seq x y z
N MET A 1 -17.78 -12.06 2.19
CA MET A 1 -17.09 -11.50 1.01
C MET A 1 -15.91 -12.37 0.65
N GLN A 2 -15.83 -12.81 -0.61
CA GLN A 2 -14.64 -13.44 -1.18
C GLN A 2 -14.04 -12.41 -2.13
N ASN A 3 -13.30 -11.45 -1.59
CA ASN A 3 -12.68 -10.42 -2.40
C ASN A 3 -11.33 -10.95 -2.92
N THR A 4 -11.27 -11.21 -4.22
CA THR A 4 -10.11 -11.80 -4.91
C THR A 4 -9.02 -10.76 -5.19
N VAL A 5 -9.30 -9.47 -4.94
CA VAL A 5 -8.39 -8.36 -5.21
C VAL A 5 -7.96 -7.71 -3.89
N ALA A 6 -6.68 -7.37 -3.79
CA ALA A 6 -6.12 -6.70 -2.64
C ALA A 6 -5.28 -5.50 -3.08
N ILE A 7 -5.30 -4.46 -2.25
CA ILE A 7 -4.50 -3.26 -2.37
C ILE A 7 -3.23 -3.47 -1.55
N LEU A 8 -2.08 -3.15 -2.14
CA LEU A 8 -0.80 -3.16 -1.46
C LEU A 8 -0.34 -1.72 -1.21
N ASP A 9 -0.20 -1.36 0.06
CA ASP A 9 0.40 -0.12 0.52
C ASP A 9 1.78 -0.39 1.11
N ALA A 10 2.71 0.57 0.99
CA ALA A 10 4.05 0.44 1.54
C ALA A 10 4.60 1.76 2.08
N ALA A 11 5.49 1.65 3.06
CA ALA A 11 6.33 2.74 3.57
C ALA A 11 7.78 2.25 3.67
N MET A 12 8.71 2.94 2.99
CA MET A 12 10.13 2.58 2.96
C MET A 12 11.00 3.84 2.83
N PRO A 13 11.73 4.24 3.90
CA PRO A 13 11.60 3.73 5.26
C PRO A 13 10.28 4.17 5.92
N PRO A 14 9.68 3.37 6.82
CA PRO A 14 8.57 3.81 7.65
C PRO A 14 9.02 4.88 8.66
N PRO A 15 8.09 5.69 9.21
CA PRO A 15 8.41 6.65 10.26
C PRO A 15 8.99 5.97 11.51
N SER A 16 9.72 6.73 12.33
CA SER A 16 10.21 6.23 13.63
C SER A 16 9.04 5.95 14.58
N MET A 17 9.11 4.80 15.26
CA MET A 17 8.04 4.32 16.13
C MET A 17 8.13 4.85 17.58
N THR A 18 9.23 5.50 17.99
CA THR A 18 9.35 6.07 19.36
C THR A 18 9.87 7.51 19.38
N GLY A 19 9.36 8.33 20.31
CA GLY A 19 9.65 9.76 20.47
C GLY A 19 8.50 10.53 21.15
N LYS A 20 8.73 11.74 21.68
CA LYS A 20 7.71 12.55 22.40
C LYS A 20 6.56 12.93 21.46
N ARG A 21 5.53 12.07 21.45
CA ARG A 21 4.36 12.03 20.55
C ARG A 21 4.73 11.74 19.11
N PHE A 22 4.43 10.52 18.67
CA PHE A 22 4.15 10.07 17.30
C PHE A 22 4.02 11.22 16.28
N GLN A 23 5.14 11.78 15.82
CA GLN A 23 5.05 12.95 14.94
C GLN A 23 4.47 12.57 13.57
N GLN A 24 4.53 11.29 13.22
CA GLN A 24 3.81 10.76 12.07
C GLN A 24 3.25 9.34 12.35
N PRO A 25 1.96 9.11 12.10
CA PRO A 25 1.31 7.79 12.26
C PRO A 25 1.87 6.74 11.26
N LEU A 26 2.02 5.48 11.67
CA LEU A 26 2.54 4.41 10.80
C LEU A 26 1.62 4.18 9.61
N LEU A 27 0.32 4.00 9.86
CA LEU A 27 -0.67 3.75 8.81
C LEU A 27 -0.85 4.97 7.92
N GLY A 28 -0.75 6.17 8.49
CA GLY A 28 -0.76 7.42 7.71
C GLY A 28 0.41 7.61 6.74
N ASN A 29 1.51 6.87 6.90
CA ASN A 29 2.65 6.88 5.97
C ASN A 29 2.64 5.73 4.96
N LEU A 30 1.66 4.84 5.03
CA LEU A 30 1.50 3.79 4.04
C LEU A 30 0.89 4.39 2.77
N HIS A 31 1.63 4.28 1.67
CA HIS A 31 1.17 4.76 0.37
C HIS A 31 0.80 3.58 -0.53
N PRO A 32 -0.39 3.61 -1.17
CA PRO A 32 -0.78 2.58 -2.12
C PRO A 32 0.17 2.57 -3.31
N LEU A 33 0.58 1.38 -3.72
CA LEU A 33 1.36 1.18 -4.93
C LEU A 33 0.51 1.31 -6.21
N THR A 34 -0.82 1.37 -6.05
CA THR A 34 -1.78 1.66 -7.12
C THR A 34 -2.44 3.01 -6.82
N PRO A 35 -2.05 4.11 -7.52
CA PRO A 35 -2.54 5.45 -7.19
C PRO A 35 -4.06 5.62 -7.22
N GLU A 36 -4.75 4.87 -8.07
CA GLU A 36 -6.22 4.90 -8.19
C GLU A 36 -6.94 4.42 -6.92
N THR A 37 -6.23 3.78 -5.99
CA THR A 37 -6.76 3.28 -4.72
C THR A 37 -6.29 4.10 -3.50
N ALA A 38 -5.82 5.34 -3.73
CA ALA A 38 -5.30 6.22 -2.68
C ALA A 38 -6.35 6.78 -1.72
N HIS A 39 -7.61 6.85 -2.15
CA HIS A 39 -8.69 7.34 -1.32
C HIS A 39 -9.13 6.24 -0.38
N ASP A 40 -9.05 6.51 0.92
CA ASP A 40 -9.57 5.59 1.91
C ASP A 40 -11.10 5.64 1.86
N VAL A 41 -11.71 4.46 1.83
CA VAL A 41 -13.16 4.28 1.81
C VAL A 41 -13.53 3.63 3.13
N ASP A 42 -14.60 4.14 3.75
CA ASP A 42 -15.16 3.51 4.94
C ASP A 42 -15.73 2.13 4.58
N ASP A 43 -15.00 1.08 4.95
CA ASP A 43 -15.34 -0.30 4.65
C ASP A 43 -15.23 -1.16 5.91
N SER A 44 -16.36 -1.29 6.60
CA SER A 44 -16.50 -2.13 7.80
C SER A 44 -16.23 -3.62 7.56
N GLN A 45 -16.22 -4.09 6.31
CA GLN A 45 -15.94 -5.47 5.94
C GLN A 45 -14.49 -5.70 5.52
N ALA A 46 -13.66 -4.65 5.54
CA ALA A 46 -12.27 -4.74 5.13
C ALA A 46 -11.49 -5.76 5.95
N ILE A 47 -10.59 -6.47 5.27
CA ILE A 47 -9.63 -7.39 5.88
C ILE A 47 -8.25 -6.89 5.54
N GLU A 48 -7.33 -6.93 6.51
CA GLU A 48 -5.97 -6.53 6.26
C GLU A 48 -4.91 -7.44 6.88
N THR A 49 -3.71 -7.35 6.31
CA THR A 49 -2.48 -7.86 6.88
C THR A 49 -1.42 -6.77 6.81
N LEU A 50 -0.92 -6.36 7.97
CA LEU A 50 0.17 -5.41 8.13
C LEU A 50 1.46 -6.17 8.44
N MET A 51 2.53 -5.84 7.73
CA MET A 51 3.87 -6.37 7.90
C MET A 51 4.82 -5.24 8.25
N VAL A 52 5.62 -5.41 9.30
CA VAL A 52 6.61 -4.43 9.74
C VAL A 52 7.96 -5.13 9.91
N HIS A 53 8.98 -4.62 9.24
CA HIS A 53 10.35 -5.14 9.21
C HIS A 53 11.34 -4.11 9.73
N GLY A 54 12.08 -4.50 10.76
CA GLY A 54 13.17 -3.73 11.32
C GLY A 54 12.75 -2.38 11.88
N ALA A 55 11.60 -2.29 12.55
CA ALA A 55 11.11 -1.05 13.13
C ALA A 55 12.15 -0.40 14.06
N LEU A 56 12.41 0.89 13.84
CA LEU A 56 13.37 1.68 14.59
C LEU A 56 12.65 2.78 15.38
N GLY A 57 13.14 2.98 16.60
CA GLY A 57 12.73 4.03 17.51
C GLY A 57 13.72 5.19 17.52
N ALA A 58 13.49 6.16 18.40
CA ALA A 58 14.41 7.26 18.66
C ALA A 58 15.83 6.75 18.94
N GLY A 59 16.80 7.32 18.22
CA GLY A 59 18.23 7.02 18.39
C GLY A 59 18.63 5.65 17.85
N GLU A 60 18.06 5.21 16.72
CA GLU A 60 18.39 3.94 16.03
C GLU A 60 18.12 2.68 16.87
N LYS A 61 17.37 2.81 17.97
CA LYS A 61 17.06 1.67 18.85
C LYS A 61 16.00 0.79 18.22
N GLU A 62 16.23 -0.51 18.21
CA GLU A 62 15.21 -1.47 17.79
C GLU A 62 13.99 -1.40 18.69
N VAL A 63 12.82 -1.45 18.06
CA VAL A 63 11.53 -1.44 18.74
C VAL A 63 11.09 -2.87 19.00
N SER A 64 10.53 -3.10 20.19
CA SER A 64 9.96 -4.39 20.58
C SER A 64 8.67 -4.68 19.80
N VAL A 65 8.32 -5.96 19.64
CA VAL A 65 7.06 -6.36 18.98
C VAL A 65 5.84 -5.78 19.72
N SER A 66 5.89 -5.69 21.05
CA SER A 66 4.82 -5.10 21.86
C SER A 66 4.63 -3.61 21.58
N GLU A 67 5.71 -2.84 21.44
CA GLU A 67 5.64 -1.41 21.12
C GLU A 67 5.09 -1.17 19.71
N VAL A 68 5.49 -1.99 18.72
CA VAL A 68 4.91 -1.91 17.35
C VAL A 68 3.41 -2.21 17.38
N ARG A 69 3.01 -3.25 18.12
CA ARG A 69 1.60 -3.63 18.27
C ARG A 69 0.79 -2.54 18.94
N GLU A 70 1.27 -2.00 20.06
CA GLU A 70 0.61 -0.91 20.78
C GLU A 70 0.46 0.34 19.91
N ALA A 71 1.49 0.68 19.13
CA ALA A 71 1.44 1.80 18.18
C ALA A 71 0.34 1.61 17.12
N VAL A 72 0.25 0.43 16.52
CA VAL A 72 -0.79 0.10 15.52
C VAL A 72 -2.19 0.12 16.14
N GLU A 73 -2.38 -0.49 17.31
CA GLU A 73 -3.67 -0.52 18.01
C GLU A 73 -4.13 0.90 18.40
N THR A 74 -3.21 1.70 18.96
CA THR A 74 -3.46 3.10 19.34
C THR A 74 -3.81 3.96 18.13
N GLU A 75 -3.21 3.70 16.97
CA GLU A 75 -3.49 4.45 15.74
C GLU A 75 -4.91 4.16 15.21
N TYR A 76 -5.35 2.89 15.25
CA TYR A 76 -6.73 2.53 14.91
C TYR A 76 -7.77 3.15 15.86
N GLU A 77 -7.42 3.35 17.14
CA GLU A 77 -8.32 4.00 18.10
C GLU A 77 -8.41 5.52 17.89
N ASN A 78 -7.32 6.15 17.44
CA ASN A 78 -7.24 7.61 17.31
C ASN A 78 -7.62 8.13 15.92
N THR A 79 -7.59 7.30 14.88
CA THR A 79 -7.87 7.72 13.51
C THR A 79 -9.36 7.62 13.22
N SER A 80 -9.91 8.57 12.47
CA SER A 80 -11.30 8.53 11.97
C SER A 80 -11.54 7.45 10.91
N SER A 81 -10.52 6.67 10.55
CA SER A 81 -10.60 5.56 9.62
C SER A 81 -11.24 4.36 10.31
N THR A 82 -12.18 3.72 9.64
CA THR A 82 -12.84 2.53 10.17
C THR A 82 -11.86 1.38 10.31
N ARG A 83 -11.77 0.83 11.52
CA ARG A 83 -10.97 -0.35 11.81
C ARG A 83 -11.48 -1.52 10.94
N PRO A 84 -10.58 -2.21 10.21
CA PRO A 84 -10.98 -3.36 9.42
C PRO A 84 -11.55 -4.47 10.32
N ARG A 85 -12.48 -5.24 9.77
CA ARG A 85 -13.14 -6.36 10.45
C ARG A 85 -12.14 -7.37 10.99
N PHE A 86 -11.09 -7.64 10.21
CA PHE A 86 -9.98 -8.51 10.58
C PHE A 86 -8.67 -7.81 10.25
N SER A 87 -7.74 -7.79 11.22
CA SER A 87 -6.39 -7.27 11.04
C SER A 87 -5.39 -8.28 11.59
N HIS A 88 -4.41 -8.64 10.75
CA HIS A 88 -3.29 -9.48 11.13
C HIS A 88 -2.00 -8.65 11.09
N LEU A 89 -1.25 -8.62 12.20
CA LEU A 89 0.01 -7.92 12.30
C LEU A 89 1.18 -8.92 12.37
N SER A 90 2.11 -8.82 11.43
CA SER A 90 3.37 -9.56 11.42
C SER A 90 4.54 -8.61 11.63
N VAL A 91 5.36 -8.85 12.65
CA VAL A 91 6.50 -8.00 13.00
C VAL A 91 7.79 -8.83 12.99
N SER A 92 8.83 -8.28 12.38
CA SER A 92 10.19 -8.81 12.44
C SER A 92 11.17 -7.71 12.82
N HIS A 93 12.14 -8.04 13.68
CA HIS A 93 13.25 -7.14 14.02
C HIS A 93 14.26 -6.99 12.86
N CYS A 94 14.20 -7.86 11.86
CA CYS A 94 15.14 -7.85 10.74
C CYS A 94 14.68 -6.86 9.65
N PRO A 95 15.39 -5.74 9.42
CA PRO A 95 15.14 -4.88 8.27
C PRO A 95 15.50 -5.59 6.96
N LEU A 96 15.04 -5.04 5.83
CA LEU A 96 15.36 -5.62 4.52
C LEU A 96 16.84 -5.38 4.17
N PRO A 97 17.61 -6.41 3.83
CA PRO A 97 19.01 -6.25 3.49
C PRO A 97 19.17 -5.57 2.12
N ILE A 98 20.15 -4.67 2.00
CA ILE A 98 20.58 -4.11 0.71
C ILE A 98 21.75 -4.96 0.19
N PRO A 99 21.71 -5.45 -1.05
CA PRO A 99 22.83 -6.20 -1.63
C PRO A 99 24.03 -5.27 -1.81
N LEU A 100 25.17 -5.63 -1.20
CA LEU A 100 26.41 -4.87 -1.29
C LEU A 100 27.41 -5.49 -2.27
N PRO A 101 28.16 -4.67 -3.05
CA PRO A 101 28.17 -3.20 -3.02
C PRO A 101 26.92 -2.60 -3.69
N PHE A 102 26.30 -1.62 -3.03
CA PHE A 102 25.16 -0.88 -3.55
C PHE A 102 25.61 0.52 -3.98
N PRO A 103 25.06 1.09 -5.07
CA PRO A 103 25.43 2.45 -5.48
C PRO A 103 25.15 3.45 -4.34
N SER A 104 26.07 4.40 -4.12
CA SER A 104 25.94 5.45 -3.08
C SER A 104 24.87 6.49 -3.45
N ILE A 105 23.60 6.05 -3.50
CA ILE A 105 22.43 6.89 -3.80
C ILE A 105 21.87 7.59 -2.56
N PHE A 106 22.19 7.07 -1.38
CA PHE A 106 21.71 7.61 -0.12
C PHE A 106 22.47 8.90 0.22
N ASN A 107 21.72 9.90 0.66
CA ASN A 107 22.29 11.12 1.21
C ASN A 107 22.72 10.89 2.67
N ASN A 108 23.37 11.89 3.26
CA ASN A 108 23.80 11.83 4.66
C ASN A 108 22.66 11.93 5.68
N LEU A 109 21.39 11.97 5.25
CA LEU A 109 20.20 11.97 6.12
C LEU A 109 19.69 10.55 6.38
N VAL A 110 20.20 9.56 5.65
CA VAL A 110 19.86 8.15 5.84
C VAL A 110 20.94 7.51 6.71
N GLY A 111 20.54 6.91 7.83
CA GLY A 111 21.43 6.14 8.71
C GLY A 111 21.86 4.81 8.07
N ARG A 112 22.83 4.12 8.69
CA ARG A 112 23.36 2.85 8.15
C ARG A 112 22.31 1.74 8.05
N ARG A 113 21.25 1.84 8.85
CA ARG A 113 20.13 0.90 8.86
C ARG A 113 18.95 1.37 8.01
N GLY A 114 19.08 2.49 7.29
CA GLY A 114 18.05 3.02 6.40
C GLY A 114 17.03 3.91 7.11
N ASP A 115 17.24 4.27 8.38
CA ASP A 115 16.42 5.23 9.10
C ASP A 115 16.65 6.68 8.64
N LEU A 116 15.63 7.51 8.81
CA LEU A 116 15.73 8.94 8.54
C LEU A 116 16.18 9.67 9.81
N LEU A 117 17.36 10.30 9.75
CA LEU A 117 17.92 11.04 10.87
C LEU A 117 17.08 12.30 11.14
N SER A 118 16.62 12.46 12.38
CA SER A 118 15.68 13.52 12.81
C SER A 118 16.23 14.96 12.71
N ASN A 119 17.51 15.13 12.36
CA ASN A 119 18.15 16.42 12.17
C ASN A 119 18.14 16.80 10.69
N CYS A 120 16.95 17.02 10.13
CA CYS A 120 16.82 17.62 8.80
C CYS A 120 17.03 19.14 8.94
N PRO A 121 18.01 19.77 8.28
CA PRO A 121 18.10 21.22 8.23
C PRO A 121 16.89 21.76 7.46
N THR A 122 16.14 22.66 8.09
CA THR A 122 15.04 23.39 7.46
C THR A 122 15.52 24.13 6.22
N VAL A 123 15.12 23.68 5.03
CA VAL A 123 14.92 24.43 3.77
C VAL A 123 15.87 25.62 3.57
N SER A 124 17.17 25.42 3.69
CA SER A 124 18.20 26.30 3.12
C SER A 124 19.54 25.65 3.41
N GLU A 125 20.16 25.03 2.40
CA GLU A 125 21.61 24.89 2.22
C GLU A 125 21.93 23.68 1.33
N SER A 126 22.25 23.96 0.07
CA SER A 126 23.01 23.12 -0.87
C SER A 126 22.46 21.70 -1.19
N PRO A 127 22.72 21.14 -2.38
CA PRO A 127 22.42 19.73 -2.61
C PRO A 127 23.28 18.91 -1.63
N SER A 128 22.63 18.33 -0.62
CA SER A 128 23.29 17.43 0.33
C SER A 128 24.10 16.41 -0.45
N ARG A 129 25.41 16.38 -0.19
CA ARG A 129 26.34 15.50 -0.90
C ARG A 129 25.90 14.06 -0.63
N ARG A 130 25.51 13.33 -1.69
CA ARG A 130 25.42 11.86 -1.65
C ARG A 130 26.76 11.35 -1.14
N GLY A 131 26.72 10.63 -0.02
CA GLY A 131 27.90 10.32 0.78
C GLY A 131 28.34 8.86 0.60
N PRO A 132 29.56 8.51 1.04
CA PRO A 132 30.08 7.14 1.04
C PRO A 132 29.46 6.26 2.13
N LEU A 133 28.27 6.61 2.65
CA LEU A 133 27.65 5.84 3.71
C LEU A 133 27.07 4.56 3.10
N ASP A 134 27.66 3.43 3.43
CA ASP A 134 27.11 2.12 3.10
C ASP A 134 25.88 1.88 3.96
N VAL A 135 24.70 2.06 3.37
CA VAL A 135 23.43 1.63 3.97
C VAL A 135 23.35 0.11 3.78
N HIS A 136 23.22 -0.61 4.89
CA HIS A 136 23.23 -2.08 4.91
C HIS A 136 21.83 -2.68 4.83
N SER A 137 20.82 -1.93 5.27
CA SER A 137 19.44 -2.39 5.34
C SER A 137 18.46 -1.23 5.26
N ILE A 138 17.17 -1.51 5.05
CA ILE A 138 16.10 -0.51 5.11
C ILE A 138 14.93 -1.07 5.94
N PRO A 139 14.42 -0.36 6.96
CA PRO A 139 13.17 -0.72 7.59
C PRO A 139 12.02 -0.60 6.58
N MET A 140 11.00 -1.42 6.73
CA MET A 140 9.85 -1.42 5.82
C MET A 140 8.57 -1.68 6.59
N ALA A 141 7.50 -1.01 6.19
CA ALA A 141 6.15 -1.46 6.49
C ALA A 141 5.38 -1.68 5.19
N ALA A 142 4.54 -2.72 5.16
CA ALA A 142 3.64 -2.98 4.05
C ALA A 142 2.30 -3.46 4.55
N ARG A 143 1.23 -3.03 3.90
CA ARG A 143 -0.14 -3.37 4.26
C ARG A 143 -0.84 -3.92 3.04
N LEU A 144 -1.33 -5.14 3.16
CA LEU A 144 -2.21 -5.76 2.18
C LEU A 144 -3.65 -5.63 2.70
N ARG A 145 -4.51 -4.96 1.94
CA ARG A 145 -5.92 -4.77 2.31
C ARG A 145 -6.86 -5.29 1.25
N SER A 146 -7.86 -6.04 1.67
CA SER A 146 -8.99 -6.41 0.85
C SER A 146 -10.17 -5.52 1.25
N THR A 147 -10.50 -4.57 0.38
CA THR A 147 -11.51 -3.52 0.62
C THR A 147 -12.15 -3.06 -0.69
N THR A 148 -13.33 -2.44 -0.60
CA THR A 148 -14.04 -1.80 -1.70
C THR A 148 -13.33 -0.57 -2.28
N ALA A 149 -12.28 -0.04 -1.63
CA ALA A 149 -11.47 1.06 -2.16
C ALA A 149 -10.78 0.72 -3.52
N VAL A 150 -10.76 -0.55 -3.92
CA VAL A 150 -10.25 -0.99 -5.23
C VAL A 150 -11.24 -0.78 -6.38
N LEU A 151 -12.52 -0.48 -6.08
CA LEU A 151 -13.58 -0.34 -7.08
C LEU A 151 -13.23 0.65 -8.21
N PRO A 152 -12.76 1.89 -7.95
CA PRO A 152 -12.46 2.84 -9.02
C PRO A 152 -11.39 2.32 -9.98
N PHE A 153 -10.42 1.56 -9.47
CA PHE A 153 -9.40 0.92 -10.29
C PHE A 153 -10.03 -0.12 -11.23
N LEU A 154 -10.87 -1.01 -10.70
CA LEU A 154 -11.54 -2.06 -11.48
C LEU A 154 -12.50 -1.49 -12.53
N GLU A 155 -13.29 -0.47 -12.17
CA GLU A 155 -14.20 0.21 -13.09
C GLU A 155 -13.45 0.88 -14.24
N ASN A 156 -12.33 1.56 -13.94
CA ASN A 156 -11.49 2.17 -14.96
C ASN A 156 -10.91 1.12 -15.92
N ARG A 157 -10.40 -0.01 -15.40
CA ARG A 157 -9.86 -1.09 -16.23
C ARG A 157 -10.94 -1.76 -17.08
N LEU A 158 -12.13 -1.99 -16.52
CA LEU A 158 -13.30 -2.49 -17.26
C LEU A 158 -13.69 -1.53 -18.40
N GLY A 159 -13.71 -0.24 -18.13
CA GLY A 159 -13.96 0.80 -19.13
C GLY A 159 -12.93 0.78 -20.27
N TYR A 160 -11.64 0.63 -19.93
CA TYR A 160 -10.57 0.53 -20.92
C TYR A 160 -10.66 -0.72 -21.79
N ILE A 161 -10.95 -1.89 -21.20
CA ILE A 161 -11.11 -3.11 -21.99
C ILE A 161 -12.29 -3.00 -22.95
N ARG A 162 -13.43 -2.46 -22.49
CA ARG A 162 -14.60 -2.24 -23.36
C ARG A 162 -14.26 -1.31 -24.53
N LYS A 163 -13.69 -0.14 -24.23
CA LYS A 163 -13.41 0.91 -25.21
C LYS A 163 -12.26 0.57 -26.17
N PHE A 164 -11.17 0.02 -25.65
CA PHE A 164 -9.93 -0.17 -26.42
C PHE A 164 -9.67 -1.62 -26.82
N GLY A 165 -10.34 -2.59 -26.20
CA GLY A 165 -10.18 -4.02 -26.52
C GLY A 165 -11.35 -4.60 -27.32
N ILE A 166 -12.58 -4.38 -26.86
CA ILE A 166 -13.76 -5.10 -27.36
C ILE A 166 -14.49 -4.34 -28.48
N GLU A 167 -14.64 -3.02 -28.34
CA GLU A 167 -15.37 -2.18 -29.29
C GLU A 167 -14.86 -2.37 -30.73
N ARG A 168 -15.80 -2.36 -31.68
CA ARG A 168 -15.48 -2.57 -33.09
C ARG A 168 -14.61 -1.43 -33.61
N GLY A 169 -13.44 -1.77 -34.16
CA GLY A 169 -12.48 -0.78 -34.65
C GLY A 169 -11.66 -0.11 -33.54
N SER A 170 -11.61 -0.72 -32.35
CA SER A 170 -10.80 -0.24 -31.26
C SER A 170 -9.31 -0.21 -31.62
N ILE A 171 -8.64 0.88 -31.23
CA ILE A 171 -7.22 1.11 -31.53
C ILE A 171 -6.33 0.08 -30.82
N GLY A 172 -6.78 -0.41 -29.65
CA GLY A 172 -6.04 -1.38 -28.85
C GLY A 172 -6.17 -2.83 -29.33
N ALA A 173 -7.19 -3.19 -30.12
CA ALA A 173 -7.39 -4.58 -30.56
C ALA A 173 -6.18 -5.15 -31.32
N ASN A 174 -5.58 -4.36 -32.23
CA ASN A 174 -4.42 -4.78 -32.99
C ASN A 174 -3.17 -4.97 -32.11
N VAL A 175 -3.01 -4.14 -31.07
CA VAL A 175 -1.91 -4.25 -30.10
C VAL A 175 -2.08 -5.48 -29.21
N LEU A 176 -3.31 -5.73 -28.72
CA LEU A 176 -3.61 -6.92 -27.92
C LEU A 176 -3.38 -8.19 -28.75
N THR A 177 -3.78 -8.18 -30.01
CA THR A 177 -3.54 -9.31 -30.93
C THR A 177 -2.05 -9.52 -31.18
N SER A 178 -1.27 -8.45 -31.34
CA SER A 178 0.19 -8.56 -31.54
C SER A 178 0.94 -9.02 -30.28
N TRP A 179 0.36 -8.80 -29.09
CA TRP A 179 0.84 -9.37 -27.83
C TRP A 179 0.38 -10.83 -27.63
N GLY A 180 -0.44 -11.36 -28.53
CA GLY A 180 -0.88 -12.76 -28.53
C GLY A 180 -2.25 -13.01 -27.91
N PHE A 181 -3.01 -11.96 -27.55
CA PHE A 181 -4.36 -12.13 -27.01
C PHE A 181 -5.39 -12.33 -28.11
N GLY A 182 -6.20 -13.38 -27.96
CA GLY A 182 -7.38 -13.64 -28.78
C GLY A 182 -8.55 -12.74 -28.39
N ARG A 183 -9.49 -12.54 -29.32
CA ARG A 183 -10.69 -11.71 -29.06
C ARG A 183 -11.55 -12.27 -27.92
N GLU A 184 -11.75 -13.59 -27.91
CA GLU A 184 -12.50 -14.31 -26.88
C GLU A 184 -11.87 -14.13 -25.50
N GLU A 185 -10.53 -14.20 -25.40
CA GLU A 185 -9.82 -13.98 -24.14
C GLU A 185 -10.04 -12.57 -23.57
N ILE A 186 -10.06 -11.55 -24.44
CA ILE A 186 -10.32 -10.16 -24.02
C ILE A 186 -11.78 -9.96 -23.57
N GLU A 187 -12.72 -10.63 -24.24
CA GLU A 187 -14.13 -10.65 -23.83
C GLU A 187 -14.28 -11.33 -22.45
N ASP A 188 -13.65 -12.49 -22.24
CA ASP A 188 -13.62 -13.21 -20.95
C ASP A 188 -13.02 -12.37 -19.82
N ILE A 189 -11.90 -11.66 -20.07
CA ILE A 189 -11.31 -10.74 -19.10
C ILE A 189 -12.29 -9.63 -18.74
N GLY A 190 -12.98 -9.06 -19.75
CA GLY A 190 -14.00 -8.03 -19.56
C GLY A 190 -15.18 -8.52 -18.71
N GLU A 191 -15.66 -9.74 -18.94
CA GLU A 191 -16.71 -10.37 -18.13
C GLU A 191 -16.26 -10.60 -16.69
N ASN A 192 -15.04 -11.11 -16.49
CA ASN A 192 -14.49 -11.37 -15.17
C ASN A 192 -14.30 -10.09 -14.35
N LEU A 193 -13.81 -9.01 -14.98
CA LEU A 193 -13.76 -7.68 -14.35
C LEU A 193 -15.17 -7.20 -13.98
N SER A 194 -16.16 -7.38 -14.86
CA SER A 194 -17.54 -7.00 -14.58
C SER A 194 -18.12 -7.77 -13.39
N LYS A 195 -17.86 -9.08 -13.29
CA LYS A 195 -18.27 -9.90 -12.14
C LYS A 195 -17.63 -9.41 -10.84
N MET A 196 -16.34 -9.04 -10.86
CA MET A 196 -15.66 -8.50 -9.68
C MET A 196 -16.20 -7.13 -9.25
N VAL A 197 -16.46 -6.23 -10.20
CA VAL A 197 -17.07 -4.91 -9.90
C VAL A 197 -18.44 -5.10 -9.26
N LEU A 198 -19.27 -6.00 -9.79
CA LEU A 198 -20.58 -6.31 -9.22
C LEU A 198 -20.49 -6.88 -7.81
N ALA A 199 -19.56 -7.83 -7.58
CA ALA A 199 -19.39 -8.48 -6.28
C ALA A 199 -18.87 -7.54 -5.17
N LEU A 200 -18.24 -6.43 -5.55
CA LEU A 200 -17.68 -5.44 -4.62
C LEU A 200 -18.58 -4.22 -4.43
N ASN A 201 -19.68 -4.11 -5.20
CA ASN A 201 -20.55 -2.94 -5.14
C ASN A 201 -21.41 -2.96 -3.85
N PRO A 202 -21.21 -2.00 -2.92
CA PRO A 202 -21.91 -1.97 -1.64
C PRO A 202 -23.42 -1.74 -1.76
N GLN A 203 -23.92 -1.29 -2.92
CA GLN A 203 -25.35 -1.06 -3.15
C GLN A 203 -26.19 -2.35 -3.22
N GLN A 204 -25.58 -3.53 -3.33
CA GLN A 204 -26.32 -4.79 -3.36
C GLN A 204 -26.75 -5.26 -1.95
N ASP A 205 -26.02 -4.90 -0.90
CA ASP A 205 -26.31 -5.36 0.47
C ASP A 205 -27.56 -4.69 1.07
N TYR A 206 -28.00 -3.53 0.55
CA TYR A 206 -29.21 -2.82 1.02
C TYR A 206 -30.51 -3.28 0.35
N SER A 207 -30.46 -4.15 -0.67
CA SER A 207 -31.66 -4.55 -1.44
C SER A 207 -32.38 -5.78 -0.89
N SER A 208 -31.90 -6.40 0.20
CA SER A 208 -32.39 -7.72 0.65
C SER A 208 -33.07 -7.75 2.02
N ASP A 209 -33.38 -6.60 2.63
CA ASP A 209 -33.94 -6.56 3.99
C ASP A 209 -35.04 -5.51 4.17
N ASP A 210 -36.02 -5.49 3.27
CA ASP A 210 -37.30 -4.80 3.49
C ASP A 210 -38.45 -5.67 2.96
N SER A 211 -38.84 -6.68 3.74
CA SER A 211 -40.10 -7.40 3.63
C SER A 211 -40.44 -8.03 4.98
N ASP A 212 -41.03 -7.21 5.85
CA ASP A 212 -41.95 -7.64 6.91
C ASP A 212 -43.31 -6.96 6.70
#